data_AF-A0AAU4E6Z8-F1
#
_entry.id   AF-A0AAU4E6Z8-F1
#
_cell.length_a   1.000
_cell.length_b   1.000
_cell.length_c   1.000
_cell.angle_alpha   90.00
_cell.angle_beta   90.00
_cell.angle_gamma   90.00
#
_symmetry.space_group_name_H-M   'P 1'
#
loop_
_entity.id
_entity.type
_entity.pdbx_description
1 polymer ?
#
loop_
_entity_poly.entity_id
_entity_poly.type
_entity_poly.pdbx_seq_one_letter_code
_entity_poly.pdbx_strand_id
1 'polypeptide(L)'
;MGLLDRLRDLVKKGETAVLTPDTPGLKIVAEAFDPVVADSAVLAGSPTWVSTAPAVLRHHLLLPPGRLAEAASILAQDGYDLREESPEGDRSRVHAVRVQVLDALHCAQERSRMAGLAQRLGGDALGWDALQPEAPA
;
A
#
# COMPACT_ATOMS: atom_id res chain seq x y z
N MET A 1 -3.73 48.34 -2.02
CA MET A 1 -2.85 47.27 -2.53
C MET A 1 -2.69 46.26 -1.42
N GLY A 2 -3.63 45.32 -1.36
CA GLY A 2 -4.11 44.72 -0.12
C GLY A 2 -3.38 43.45 0.31
N LEU A 3 -3.18 43.33 1.62
CA LEU A 3 -2.78 42.14 2.35
C LEU A 3 -3.64 40.89 2.02
N LEU A 4 -4.84 41.12 1.45
CA LEU A 4 -5.80 40.11 1.04
C LEU A 4 -5.40 39.34 -0.24
N ASP A 5 -4.56 39.92 -1.11
CA ASP A 5 -4.05 39.21 -2.31
C ASP A 5 -3.01 38.15 -1.92
N ARG A 6 -2.20 38.44 -0.89
CA ARG A 6 -1.19 37.51 -0.35
C ARG A 6 -1.79 36.33 0.42
N LEU A 7 -3.01 36.48 0.95
CA LEU A 7 -3.73 35.37 1.60
C LEU A 7 -4.36 34.42 0.58
N ARG A 8 -4.69 34.90 -0.64
CA ARG A 8 -5.15 34.02 -1.72
C ARG A 8 -4.02 33.25 -2.40
N ASP A 9 -2.80 33.81 -2.41
CA ASP A 9 -1.63 33.13 -2.99
C ASP A 9 -1.16 31.95 -2.12
N LEU A 10 -1.34 32.02 -0.79
CA LEU A 10 -1.01 30.91 0.11
C LEU A 10 -1.99 29.73 0.07
N VAL A 11 -3.20 29.94 -0.48
CA VAL A 11 -4.17 28.85 -0.73
C VAL A 11 -3.92 28.18 -2.09
N LYS A 12 -3.06 28.78 -2.92
CA LYS A 12 -2.68 28.28 -4.25
C LYS A 12 -1.31 27.59 -4.27
N LYS A 13 -0.75 27.28 -3.09
CA LYS A 13 0.53 26.60 -2.92
C LYS A 13 0.29 25.08 -2.85
N GLY A 14 0.15 24.47 -4.03
CA GLY A 14 0.23 23.02 -4.22
C GLY A 14 -0.94 22.27 -3.62
N GLU A 15 -2.03 22.15 -4.37
CA GLU A 15 -2.96 21.05 -4.22
C GLU A 15 -2.18 19.78 -4.61
N THR A 16 -1.34 19.28 -3.70
CA THR A 16 -0.69 17.99 -3.84
C THR A 16 -1.84 17.00 -3.94
N ALA A 17 -2.11 16.52 -5.15
CA ALA A 17 -3.19 15.56 -5.38
C ALA A 17 -3.07 14.47 -4.31
N VAL A 18 -4.11 14.31 -3.50
CA VAL A 18 -4.12 13.33 -2.42
C VAL A 18 -3.88 11.97 -3.07
N LEU A 19 -2.78 11.31 -2.71
CA LEU A 19 -2.43 10.01 -3.26
C LEU A 19 -3.57 9.04 -2.99
N THR A 20 -4.05 8.37 -4.04
CA THR A 20 -5.02 7.27 -3.96
C THR A 20 -4.43 6.02 -4.59
N PRO A 21 -4.93 4.81 -4.26
CA PRO A 21 -4.50 3.59 -4.94
C PRO A 21 -4.71 3.59 -6.46
N ASP A 22 -5.63 4.42 -6.95
CA ASP A 22 -5.97 4.57 -8.38
C ASP A 22 -5.25 5.75 -9.05
N THR A 23 -4.30 6.38 -8.36
CA THR A 23 -3.51 7.46 -8.95
C THR A 23 -2.78 6.93 -10.19
N PRO A 24 -2.91 7.59 -11.36
CA PRO A 24 -2.24 7.12 -12.56
C PRO A 24 -0.72 7.30 -12.43
N GLY A 25 0.04 6.41 -13.07
CA GLY A 25 1.50 6.53 -13.15
C GLY A 25 2.27 6.08 -11.90
N LEU A 26 1.60 5.42 -10.95
CA LEU A 26 2.27 4.80 -9.80
C LEU A 26 3.35 3.80 -10.25
N LYS A 27 4.53 3.92 -9.65
CA LYS A 27 5.69 3.05 -9.87
C LYS A 27 5.99 2.28 -8.59
N ILE A 28 6.31 1.01 -8.73
CA ILE A 28 6.83 0.22 -7.63
C ILE A 28 8.20 0.78 -7.24
N VAL A 29 8.36 1.12 -5.96
CA VAL A 29 9.60 1.66 -5.40
C VAL A 29 10.25 0.73 -4.37
N ALA A 30 9.48 -0.24 -3.85
CA ALA A 30 9.98 -1.28 -2.96
C ALA A 30 9.12 -2.54 -3.07
N GLU A 31 9.74 -3.71 -2.94
CA GLU A 31 9.08 -5.02 -3.02
C GLU A 31 9.67 -5.97 -2.00
N ALA A 32 8.81 -6.67 -1.26
CA ALA A 32 9.21 -7.63 -0.25
C ALA A 32 8.41 -8.93 -0.38
N PHE A 33 8.91 -9.83 -1.23
CA PHE A 33 8.35 -11.16 -1.46
C PHE A 33 9.23 -12.30 -0.91
N ASP A 34 10.49 -12.01 -0.56
CA ASP A 34 11.34 -12.97 0.15
C ASP A 34 11.10 -12.84 1.67
N PRO A 35 10.50 -13.85 2.33
CA PRO A 35 10.18 -13.78 3.75
C PRO A 35 11.42 -13.78 4.65
N VAL A 36 12.61 -14.10 4.12
CA VAL A 36 13.87 -14.08 4.87
C VAL A 36 14.43 -12.66 4.97
N VAL A 37 14.08 -11.77 4.04
CA VAL A 37 14.60 -10.41 4.01
C VAL A 37 13.76 -9.48 4.90
N ALA A 38 14.44 -8.82 5.83
CA ALA A 38 13.81 -7.84 6.73
C ALA A 38 13.27 -6.62 5.96
N ASP A 39 12.11 -6.10 6.36
CA ASP A 39 11.51 -4.90 5.71
C ASP A 39 12.43 -3.69 5.74
N SER A 40 13.25 -3.54 6.79
CA SER A 40 14.26 -2.48 6.88
C SER A 40 15.33 -2.60 5.80
N ALA A 41 15.77 -3.83 5.49
CA ALA A 41 16.75 -4.08 4.44
C ALA A 41 16.15 -3.83 3.05
N VAL A 42 14.89 -4.22 2.83
CA VAL A 42 14.16 -3.90 1.60
C VAL A 42 14.11 -2.39 1.37
N LEU A 43 13.59 -1.65 2.36
CA LEU A 43 13.45 -0.19 2.24
C LEU A 43 14.81 0.52 2.09
N ALA A 44 15.84 0.10 2.83
CA ALA A 44 17.18 0.66 2.68
C ALA A 44 17.82 0.35 1.32
N GLY A 45 17.44 -0.75 0.68
CA GLY A 45 17.88 -1.16 -0.65
C GLY A 45 17.06 -0.57 -1.81
N SER A 46 16.06 0.28 -1.53
CA SER A 46 15.13 0.85 -2.50
C SER A 46 15.51 2.29 -2.88
N PRO A 47 16.33 2.53 -3.93
CA PRO A 47 16.84 3.87 -4.25
C PRO A 47 15.78 4.85 -4.76
N THR A 48 14.67 4.34 -5.30
CA THR A 48 13.58 5.15 -5.85
C THR A 48 12.51 5.48 -4.81
N TRP A 49 12.60 4.90 -3.60
CA TRP A 49 11.65 5.14 -2.52
C TRP A 49 11.96 6.46 -1.80
N VAL A 50 10.94 7.31 -1.66
CA VAL A 50 11.01 8.56 -0.91
C VAL A 50 10.34 8.36 0.44
N SER A 51 11.15 8.26 1.51
CA SER A 51 10.68 7.88 2.85
C SER A 51 9.71 8.85 3.52
N THR A 52 9.71 10.12 3.11
CA THR A 52 8.82 11.15 3.66
C THR A 52 7.53 11.32 2.85
N ALA A 53 7.44 10.69 1.68
CA ALA A 53 6.26 10.78 0.82
C ALA A 53 5.32 9.59 1.07
N PRO A 54 3.99 9.80 1.01
CA PRO A 54 3.03 8.69 1.03
C PRO A 54 3.30 7.69 -0.09
N ALA A 55 3.01 6.43 0.17
CA ALA A 55 3.02 5.34 -0.80
C ALA A 55 1.71 4.55 -0.70
N VAL A 56 1.30 3.93 -1.81
CA VAL A 56 0.31 2.87 -1.80
C VAL A 56 1.01 1.60 -1.36
N LEU A 57 0.74 1.11 -0.16
CA LEU A 57 1.16 -0.21 0.29
C LEU A 57 0.15 -1.23 -0.22
N ARG A 58 0.62 -2.22 -0.96
CA ARG A 58 -0.20 -3.29 -1.54
C ARG A 58 0.33 -4.64 -1.07
N HIS A 59 -0.48 -5.35 -0.27
CA HIS A 59 -0.19 -6.72 0.11
C HIS A 59 -0.81 -7.69 -0.88
N HIS A 60 -0.05 -8.73 -1.23
CA HIS A 60 -0.45 -9.79 -2.14
C HIS A 60 -0.91 -11.00 -1.34
N LEU A 61 -2.16 -11.40 -1.50
CA LEU A 61 -2.76 -12.51 -0.79
C LEU A 61 -3.34 -13.54 -1.76
N LEU A 62 -3.29 -14.82 -1.38
CA LEU A 62 -4.07 -15.89 -2.00
C LEU A 62 -5.11 -16.37 -1.00
N LEU A 63 -6.37 -16.09 -1.27
CA LEU A 63 -7.47 -16.44 -0.38
C LEU A 63 -8.47 -17.38 -1.07
N PRO A 64 -9.16 -18.27 -0.32
CA PRO A 64 -10.30 -18.99 -0.87
C PRO A 64 -11.39 -18.01 -1.35
N PRO A 65 -12.02 -18.22 -2.52
CA PRO A 65 -13.01 -17.27 -3.08
C PRO A 65 -14.21 -17.03 -2.15
N GLY A 66 -14.62 -18.07 -1.40
CA GLY A 66 -15.70 -17.97 -0.41
C GLY A 66 -15.36 -17.13 0.83
N ARG A 67 -14.11 -16.66 0.99
CA ARG A 67 -13.64 -15.87 2.13
C ARG A 67 -13.37 -14.41 1.80
N LEU A 68 -13.53 -13.98 0.54
CA LEU A 68 -13.17 -12.61 0.13
C LEU A 68 -14.02 -11.53 0.81
N ALA A 69 -15.33 -11.74 0.97
CA ALA A 69 -16.20 -10.79 1.64
C ALA A 69 -15.85 -10.61 3.13
N GLU A 70 -15.51 -11.72 3.80
CA GLU A 70 -15.05 -11.70 5.20
C GLU A 70 -13.70 -10.98 5.31
N ALA A 71 -12.76 -11.29 4.43
CA ALA A 71 -11.46 -10.63 4.36
C ALA A 71 -11.61 -9.11 4.15
N ALA A 72 -12.43 -8.68 3.20
CA ALA A 72 -12.71 -7.28 2.92
C ALA A 72 -13.30 -6.57 4.15
N SER A 73 -14.24 -7.19 4.85
CA SER A 73 -14.85 -6.61 6.05
C SER A 73 -13.85 -6.46 7.21
N ILE A 74 -12.88 -7.37 7.36
CA ILE A 74 -11.83 -7.26 8.39
C ILE A 74 -10.84 -6.18 8.00
N LEU A 75 -10.36 -6.20 6.76
CA LEU A 75 -9.37 -5.26 6.22
C LEU A 75 -9.87 -3.81 6.22
N ALA A 76 -11.14 -3.60 5.91
CA ALA A 76 -11.75 -2.27 5.92
C ALA A 76 -11.71 -1.59 7.31
N GLN A 77 -11.69 -2.37 8.40
CA GLN A 77 -11.56 -1.82 9.77
C GLN A 77 -10.18 -1.20 10.00
N ASP A 78 -9.16 -1.70 9.31
CA ASP A 78 -7.79 -1.18 9.31
C ASP A 78 -7.54 -0.18 8.15
N GLY A 79 -8.58 0.21 7.41
CA GLY A 79 -8.50 1.16 6.30
C GLY A 79 -7.91 0.59 5.00
N TYR A 80 -7.88 -0.73 4.85
CA TYR A 80 -7.50 -1.40 3.61
C TYR A 80 -8.70 -1.57 2.68
N ASP A 81 -8.47 -1.36 1.39
CA ASP A 81 -9.38 -1.75 0.31
C ASP A 81 -8.93 -3.10 -0.27
N LEU A 82 -9.82 -4.08 -0.34
CA LEU A 82 -9.52 -5.41 -0.89
C LEU A 82 -9.97 -5.48 -2.34
N ARG A 83 -9.02 -5.70 -3.24
CA ARG A 83 -9.23 -5.75 -4.68
C ARG A 83 -8.93 -7.13 -5.20
N GLU A 84 -9.92 -7.78 -5.81
CA GLU A 84 -9.69 -9.03 -6.52
C GLU A 84 -8.98 -8.75 -7.84
N GLU A 85 -7.89 -9.47 -8.11
CA GLU A 85 -7.12 -9.33 -9.34
C GLU A 85 -7.51 -10.41 -10.34
N SER A 86 -7.38 -11.67 -9.93
CA SER A 86 -7.69 -12.80 -10.78
C SER A 86 -7.88 -14.09 -9.97
N PRO A 87 -8.67 -15.04 -10.50
CA PRO A 87 -8.69 -16.40 -9.97
C PRO A 87 -7.35 -17.10 -10.24
N GLU A 88 -6.87 -17.87 -9.26
CA GLU A 88 -5.66 -18.68 -9.32
C GLU A 88 -5.98 -20.10 -8.84
N GLY A 89 -6.41 -20.96 -9.75
CA GLY A 89 -6.84 -22.32 -9.43
C GLY A 89 -8.11 -22.34 -8.57
N ASP A 90 -8.01 -22.92 -7.38
CA ASP A 90 -9.08 -22.96 -6.37
C ASP A 90 -9.04 -21.76 -5.40
N ARG A 91 -8.15 -20.80 -5.65
CA ARG A 91 -7.98 -19.57 -4.87
C ARG A 91 -8.23 -18.33 -5.73
N SER A 92 -8.35 -17.17 -5.07
CA SER A 92 -8.34 -15.86 -5.71
C SER A 92 -7.10 -15.10 -5.26
N ARG A 93 -6.37 -14.54 -6.22
CA ARG A 93 -5.33 -13.54 -5.98
C ARG A 93 -5.99 -12.20 -5.73
N VAL A 94 -5.67 -11.62 -4.58
CA VAL A 94 -6.23 -10.35 -4.15
C VAL A 94 -5.15 -9.43 -3.61
N HIS A 95 -5.42 -8.14 -3.71
CA HIS A 95 -4.60 -7.06 -3.20
C HIS A 95 -5.31 -6.35 -2.05
N ALA A 96 -4.68 -6.29 -0.88
CA ALA A 96 -5.09 -5.37 0.17
C ALA A 96 -4.27 -4.08 0.03
N VAL A 97 -4.93 -2.96 -0.32
CA VAL A 97 -4.26 -1.68 -0.60
C VAL A 97 -4.61 -0.60 0.42
N ARG A 98 -3.61 0.18 0.85
CA ARG A 98 -3.78 1.34 1.73
C ARG A 98 -2.72 2.40 1.42
N VAL A 99 -3.08 3.68 1.51
CA VAL A 99 -2.13 4.78 1.38
C VAL A 99 -1.57 5.16 2.74
N GLN A 100 -0.24 5.23 2.87
CA GLN A 100 0.44 5.62 4.10
C GLN A 100 1.88 6.06 3.84
N VAL A 101 2.50 6.78 4.80
CA VAL A 101 3.96 6.94 4.82
C VAL A 101 4.57 5.65 5.38
N LEU A 102 5.60 5.15 4.73
CA LEU A 102 6.23 3.87 5.10
C LEU A 102 7.39 4.08 6.05
N ASP A 103 7.52 3.15 6.98
CA ASP A 103 8.77 2.85 7.65
C ASP A 103 8.87 1.34 7.89
N ALA A 104 10.08 0.89 8.21
CA ALA A 104 10.38 -0.52 8.34
C ALA A 104 9.58 -1.22 9.44
N LEU A 105 9.29 -0.52 10.55
CA LEU A 105 8.57 -1.12 11.68
C LEU A 105 7.12 -1.38 11.29
N HIS A 106 6.45 -0.39 10.69
CA HIS A 106 5.08 -0.55 10.23
C HIS A 106 4.98 -1.58 9.11
N CYS A 107 5.91 -1.61 8.15
CA CYS A 107 5.91 -2.67 7.12
C CYS A 107 6.00 -4.08 7.72
N ALA A 108 6.86 -4.28 8.73
CA ALA A 108 6.99 -5.58 9.41
C ALA A 108 5.72 -5.96 10.20
N GLN A 109 5.09 -4.98 10.86
CA GLN A 109 3.83 -5.18 11.59
C GLN A 109 2.69 -5.53 10.63
N GLU A 110 2.54 -4.78 9.53
CA GLU A 110 1.51 -5.03 8.53
C GLU A 110 1.72 -6.36 7.81
N ARG A 111 2.95 -6.73 7.49
CA ARG A 111 3.27 -8.08 6.96
C ARG A 111 2.80 -9.17 7.91
N SER A 112 3.11 -9.04 9.20
CA SER A 112 2.70 -10.01 10.23
C SER A 112 1.17 -10.06 10.38
N ARG A 113 0.49 -8.91 10.32
CA ARG A 113 -0.97 -8.80 10.32
C ARG A 113 -1.58 -9.54 9.13
N MET A 114 -1.07 -9.30 7.92
CA MET A 114 -1.56 -9.94 6.70
C MET A 114 -1.33 -11.45 6.70
N ALA A 115 -0.17 -11.91 7.18
CA ALA A 115 0.10 -13.33 7.35
C ALA A 115 -0.91 -13.99 8.32
N GLY A 116 -1.17 -13.37 9.47
CA GLY A 116 -2.14 -13.88 10.44
C GLY A 116 -3.58 -13.86 9.92
N LEU A 117 -3.98 -12.82 9.19
CA LEU A 117 -5.28 -12.74 8.51
C LEU A 117 -5.43 -13.87 7.50
N ALA A 118 -4.48 -14.01 6.58
CA ALA A 118 -4.51 -15.00 5.52
C ALA A 118 -4.58 -16.42 6.11
N GLN A 119 -3.71 -16.73 7.07
CA GLN A 119 -3.71 -18.03 7.75
C GLN A 119 -5.07 -18.36 8.39
N ARG A 120 -5.71 -17.40 9.08
CA ARG A 120 -7.03 -17.61 9.71
C ARG A 120 -8.13 -17.88 8.68
N LEU A 121 -8.01 -17.34 7.48
CA LEU A 121 -8.96 -17.53 6.39
C LEU A 121 -8.60 -18.71 5.48
N GLY A 122 -7.55 -19.48 5.81
CA GLY A 122 -7.08 -20.61 4.99
C GLY A 122 -6.38 -20.19 3.71
N GLY A 123 -5.79 -19.00 3.70
CA GLY A 123 -5.02 -18.43 2.60
C GLY A 123 -3.55 -18.18 2.96
N ASP A 124 -2.83 -17.55 2.03
CA ASP A 124 -1.41 -17.21 2.15
C ASP A 124 -1.16 -15.71 1.92
N ALA A 125 -0.21 -15.14 2.64
CA ALA A 125 0.33 -13.81 2.36
C ALA A 125 1.66 -13.96 1.61
N LEU A 126 1.73 -13.48 0.38
CA LEU A 126 2.87 -13.69 -0.51
C LEU A 126 3.96 -12.64 -0.36
N GLY A 127 3.60 -11.46 0.12
CA GLY A 127 4.51 -10.32 0.24
C GLY A 127 3.77 -9.00 0.07
N TRP A 128 4.54 -7.95 -0.14
CA TRP A 128 4.02 -6.63 -0.42
C TRP A 128 4.87 -5.87 -1.42
N ASP A 129 4.25 -4.94 -2.13
CA ASP A 129 4.94 -3.90 -2.86
C ASP A 129 4.43 -2.52 -2.44
N ALA A 130 5.28 -1.51 -2.62
CA ALA A 130 4.98 -0.13 -2.33
C ALA A 130 5.07 0.68 -3.62
N LEU A 131 4.05 1.50 -3.88
CA LEU A 131 4.02 2.36 -5.05
C LEU A 131 4.00 3.83 -4.69
N GLN A 132 4.79 4.63 -5.41
CA GLN A 132 4.77 6.08 -5.33
C GLN A 132 4.57 6.68 -6.73
N PRO A 133 4.01 7.90 -6.84
CA PRO A 133 4.04 8.63 -8.10
C PRO A 133 5.48 8.83 -8.55
N GLU A 134 5.70 8.88 -9.86
CA GLU A 134 6.98 9.32 -10.40
C GLU A 134 7.30 10.71 -9.85
N ALA A 135 8.52 10.88 -9.30
CA ALA A 135 8.93 12.17 -8.78
C ALA A 135 8.86 13.21 -9.92
N PRO A 136 8.30 14.40 -9.68
CA PRO A 136 8.34 15.45 -10.69
C PRO A 136 9.80 15.73 -11.04
N ALA A 137 10.10 15.72 -12.35
CA ALA A 137 11.42 15.95 -12.92
C ALA A 137 11.98 17.34 -12.60
#